data_AF-A0A925JIK0-F1
#
_entry.id   AF-A0A925JIK0-F1
#
_cell.length_a   1.000
_cell.length_b   1.000
_cell.length_c   1.000
_cell.angle_alpha   90.00
_cell.angle_beta   90.00
_cell.angle_gamma   90.00
#
_symmetry.space_group_name_H-M   'P 1'
#
loop_
_entity.id
_entity.type
_entity.pdbx_description
1 polymer ?
#
loop_
_entity_poly.entity_id
_entity_poly.type
_entity_poly.pdbx_seq_one_letter_code
_entity_poly.pdbx_strand_id
1 'polypeptide(L)'
;NVSRRGLGFDRWDPDRTNRYPSDLASPASYGHTGYTGTCVWVDPTYKLIYIFLSNRVHPSVNNKLASLRIRPRIHDAIYKAIKEAK
;
A
#
# COMPACT_ATOMS: atom_id res chain seq x y z
N ASN A 1 19.21 11.82 0.92
CA ASN A 1 18.25 10.86 0.31
C ASN A 1 18.01 9.71 1.25
N VAL A 2 16.84 9.67 1.90
CA VAL A 2 16.42 8.52 2.71
C VAL A 2 15.70 7.56 1.77
N SER A 3 16.25 6.36 1.60
CA SER A 3 15.60 5.32 0.79
C SER A 3 14.38 4.76 1.53
N ARG A 4 13.26 4.63 0.81
CA ARG A 4 12.06 3.93 1.30
C ARG A 4 12.23 2.41 1.31
N ARG A 5 13.37 1.86 0.88
CA ARG A 5 13.63 0.42 0.91
C ARG A 5 14.15 -0.02 2.28
N GLY A 6 13.75 -1.20 2.71
CA GLY A 6 14.27 -1.91 3.88
C GLY A 6 14.79 -3.29 3.50
N LEU A 7 14.71 -4.26 4.43
CA LEU A 7 15.17 -5.64 4.28
C LEU A 7 14.29 -6.44 3.30
N GLY A 8 14.36 -6.14 2.00
CA GLY A 8 13.55 -6.80 0.96
C GLY A 8 12.14 -6.25 0.77
N PHE A 9 11.76 -5.23 1.55
CA PHE A 9 10.44 -4.60 1.49
C PHE A 9 10.54 -3.10 1.17
N ASP A 10 9.44 -2.55 0.67
CA ASP A 10 9.16 -1.13 0.71
C ASP A 10 8.70 -0.72 2.12
N ARG A 11 9.01 0.51 2.51
CA ARG A 11 8.52 1.19 3.71
C ARG A 11 7.63 2.37 3.31
N TRP A 12 6.94 2.93 4.29
CA TRP A 12 6.29 4.23 4.15
C TRP A 12 7.24 5.27 3.57
N ASP A 13 6.74 6.10 2.66
CA ASP A 13 7.54 7.10 1.96
C ASP A 13 7.63 8.39 2.80
N PRO A 14 8.84 8.81 3.24
CA PRO A 14 9.00 10.04 4.00
C PRO A 14 8.61 11.29 3.23
N ASP A 15 8.65 11.24 1.89
CA ASP A 15 8.09 12.28 1.05
C ASP A 15 6.59 12.04 0.84
N ARG A 16 5.79 12.83 1.56
CA ARG A 16 4.32 12.73 1.52
C ARG A 16 3.73 13.07 0.15
N THR A 17 4.47 13.75 -0.75
CA THR A 17 4.00 14.02 -2.12
C THR A 17 3.85 12.75 -2.94
N ASN A 18 4.61 11.69 -2.62
CA ASN A 18 4.50 10.37 -3.25
C ASN A 18 3.23 9.62 -2.83
N ARG A 19 2.66 9.97 -1.67
CA ARG A 19 1.39 9.40 -1.17
C ARG A 19 1.38 7.87 -1.19
N TYR A 20 2.46 7.27 -0.69
CA TYR A 20 2.75 5.83 -0.76
C TYR A 20 3.12 5.28 0.64
N PRO A 21 2.64 4.08 1.03
CA PRO A 21 1.68 3.22 0.31
C PRO A 21 0.23 3.69 0.39
N SER A 22 -0.04 4.67 1.24
CA SER A 22 -1.35 5.25 1.56
C SER A 22 -1.12 6.63 2.17
N ASP A 23 -2.12 7.50 2.15
CA ASP A 23 -2.05 8.82 2.81
C ASP A 23 -2.13 8.72 4.34
N LEU A 24 -2.59 7.57 4.86
CA LEU A 24 -2.91 7.33 6.26
C LEU A 24 -2.06 6.22 6.91
N ALA A 25 -1.23 5.51 6.12
CA ALA A 25 -0.29 4.53 6.62
C ALA A 25 0.70 5.15 7.62
N SER A 26 1.05 4.40 8.67
CA SER A 26 2.02 4.85 9.66
C SER A 26 3.46 4.83 9.10
N PRO A 27 4.39 5.60 9.70
CA PRO A 27 5.80 5.47 9.36
C PRO A 27 6.40 4.08 9.63
N ALA A 28 5.73 3.25 10.43
CA ALA A 28 6.14 1.88 10.72
C ALA A 28 5.66 0.87 9.66
N SER A 29 4.85 1.27 8.68
CA SER A 29 4.34 0.35 7.67
C SER A 29 5.45 -0.15 6.74
N TYR A 30 5.38 -1.43 6.39
CA TYR A 30 6.26 -2.06 5.41
C TYR A 30 5.51 -3.10 4.58
N GLY A 31 5.98 -3.37 3.37
CA GLY A 31 5.29 -4.27 2.47
C GLY A 31 5.87 -4.28 1.07
N HIS A 32 5.13 -4.84 0.13
CA HIS A 32 5.53 -4.86 -1.27
C HIS A 32 4.33 -4.92 -2.21
N THR A 33 4.52 -4.42 -3.41
CA THR A 33 3.56 -4.52 -4.51
C THR A 33 4.11 -5.45 -5.58
N GLY A 34 3.38 -6.53 -5.89
CA GLY A 34 3.77 -7.48 -6.92
C GLY A 34 3.45 -6.99 -8.33
N TYR A 35 4.24 -7.48 -9.29
CA TYR A 35 4.10 -7.15 -10.71
C TYR A 35 2.68 -7.40 -11.26
N THR A 36 2.09 -8.54 -10.87
CA THR A 36 0.73 -8.94 -11.27
C THR A 36 -0.36 -8.09 -10.65
N GLY A 37 -0.03 -7.11 -9.81
CA GLY A 37 -1.02 -6.20 -9.22
C GLY A 37 -1.30 -6.48 -7.74
N THR A 38 -0.77 -7.57 -7.19
CA THR A 38 -0.90 -7.92 -5.77
C THR A 38 -0.22 -6.88 -4.87
N CYS A 39 -0.62 -6.82 -3.60
CA CYS A 39 0.20 -6.19 -2.57
C CYS A 39 -0.02 -6.84 -1.20
N VAL A 40 1.03 -6.80 -0.39
CA VAL A 40 1.00 -7.21 1.02
C VAL A 40 1.65 -6.10 1.82
N TRP A 41 0.94 -5.57 2.80
CA TRP A 41 1.39 -4.50 3.68
C TRP A 41 1.07 -4.84 5.13
N VAL A 42 2.01 -4.55 6.02
CA VAL A 42 1.88 -4.71 7.46
C VAL A 42 2.05 -3.32 8.08
N ASP A 43 1.13 -2.96 8.96
CA ASP A 43 1.23 -1.77 9.81
C ASP A 43 1.09 -2.17 11.29
N PRO A 44 2.23 -2.28 12.00
CA PRO A 44 2.23 -2.64 13.42
C PRO A 44 1.51 -1.64 14.32
N THR A 45 1.52 -0.35 13.97
CA THR A 45 0.85 0.70 14.76
C THR A 45 -0.66 0.50 14.78
N TYR A 46 -1.23 0.01 13.67
CA TYR A 46 -2.66 -0.25 13.53
C TYR A 46 -3.03 -1.72 13.76
N LYS A 47 -2.05 -2.59 14.08
CA LYS A 47 -2.22 -4.05 14.13
C LYS A 47 -2.89 -4.60 12.86
N LEU A 48 -2.48 -4.06 11.70
CA LEU A 48 -3.10 -4.31 10.40
C LEU A 48 -2.18 -5.14 9.50
N ILE A 49 -2.75 -6.13 8.83
CA ILE A 49 -2.17 -6.77 7.65
C ILE A 49 -3.16 -6.59 6.50
N TYR A 50 -2.73 -5.90 5.45
CA TYR A 50 -3.50 -5.66 4.23
C TYR A 50 -2.94 -6.51 3.08
N ILE A 51 -3.74 -7.47 2.61
CA ILE A 51 -3.43 -8.32 1.47
C ILE A 51 -4.44 -8.04 0.37
N PHE A 52 -3.95 -7.65 -0.81
CA PHE A 52 -4.76 -7.46 -2.01
C PHE A 52 -4.25 -8.37 -3.11
N LEU A 53 -5.13 -9.24 -3.60
CA LEU A 53 -4.80 -10.18 -4.67
C LEU A 53 -5.51 -9.75 -5.95
N SER A 54 -4.74 -9.53 -7.01
CA SER A 54 -5.28 -9.16 -8.32
C SER A 54 -4.34 -9.62 -9.43
N ASN A 55 -4.83 -9.55 -10.66
CA ASN A 55 -4.07 -9.91 -11.85
C ASN A 55 -4.26 -8.85 -12.94
N ARG A 56 -3.42 -7.80 -12.93
CA ARG A 56 -3.40 -6.73 -13.95
C ARG A 56 -2.76 -7.15 -15.27
N VAL A 57 -2.22 -8.37 -15.36
CA VAL A 57 -1.54 -8.88 -16.55
C VAL A 57 -2.43 -9.78 -17.41
N HIS A 58 -3.60 -10.17 -16.89
CA HIS A 58 -4.57 -11.00 -17.60
C HIS A 58 -5.88 -10.23 -17.88
N PRO A 59 -6.49 -10.39 -19.08
CA PRO A 59 -5.97 -11.09 -20.26
C PRO A 59 -4.85 -10.32 -20.99
N SER A 60 -4.66 -9.05 -20.66
CA SER A 60 -3.57 -8.21 -21.16
C SER A 60 -3.07 -7.25 -20.09
N VAL A 61 -1.80 -6.84 -20.18
CA VAL A 61 -1.19 -5.92 -19.23
C VAL A 61 -1.86 -4.56 -19.30
N ASN A 62 -2.41 -4.09 -18.19
CA ASN A 62 -2.95 -2.74 -18.05
C ASN A 62 -2.44 -2.08 -16.77
N ASN A 63 -2.54 -0.75 -16.65
CA ASN A 63 -2.01 0.00 -15.51
C ASN A 63 -3.09 0.58 -14.58
N LYS A 64 -4.36 0.16 -14.73
CA LYS A 64 -5.51 0.77 -14.04
C LYS A 64 -5.35 0.80 -12.51
N LEU A 65 -4.79 -0.26 -11.91
CA LEU A 65 -4.54 -0.31 -10.47
C LEU A 65 -3.61 0.80 -9.98
N ALA A 66 -2.61 1.19 -10.79
CA ALA A 66 -1.67 2.25 -10.48
C ALA A 66 -2.26 3.62 -10.84
N SER A 67 -2.77 3.79 -12.06
CA SER A 67 -3.28 5.08 -12.55
C SER A 67 -4.50 5.58 -11.76
N LEU A 68 -5.39 4.67 -11.35
CA LEU A 68 -6.56 5.00 -10.53
C LEU A 68 -6.28 4.96 -9.01
N ARG A 69 -5.01 4.73 -8.62
CA ARG A 69 -4.56 4.58 -7.22
C ARG A 69 -5.43 3.61 -6.42
N ILE A 70 -5.86 2.50 -7.01
CA ILE A 70 -6.83 1.59 -6.38
C ILE A 70 -6.27 1.02 -5.07
N ARG A 71 -5.02 0.53 -5.08
CA ARG A 71 -4.40 -0.07 -3.88
C ARG A 71 -4.25 0.93 -2.72
N PRO A 72 -3.69 2.15 -2.91
CA PRO A 72 -3.69 3.17 -1.85
C PRO A 72 -5.09 3.55 -1.37
N ARG A 73 -6.06 3.71 -2.27
CA ARG A 73 -7.43 4.11 -1.89
C ARG A 73 -8.14 3.06 -1.02
N ILE A 74 -7.96 1.78 -1.33
CA ILE A 74 -8.45 0.69 -0.49
C ILE A 74 -7.76 0.74 0.89
N HIS A 75 -6.44 0.94 0.89
CA HIS A 75 -5.65 1.03 2.12
C HIS A 75 -6.13 2.21 3.00
N ASP A 76 -6.36 3.39 2.42
CA ASP A 76 -6.94 4.55 3.10
C ASP A 76 -8.33 4.25 3.68
N ALA A 77 -9.18 3.54 2.93
CA ALA A 77 -10.52 3.17 3.40
C ALA A 77 -10.45 2.23 4.61
N ILE A 78 -9.51 1.29 4.63
CA ILE A 78 -9.28 0.41 5.79
C ILE A 78 -8.87 1.24 7.02
N TYR A 79 -7.94 2.19 6.88
CA TYR A 79 -7.53 3.06 7.99
C TYR A 79 -8.69 3.91 8.54
N LYS A 80 -9.53 4.45 7.65
CA LYS A 80 -10.73 5.21 8.05
C LYS A 80 -11.69 4.33 8.85
N ALA A 81 -11.99 3.13 8.36
CA ALA A 81 -12.85 2.17 9.05
C ALA A 81 -12.31 1.78 10.44
N ILE A 82 -10.99 1.53 10.56
CA ILE A 82 -10.35 1.26 11.86
C ILE A 82 -10.48 2.45 12.82
N LYS A 83 -10.39 3.68 12.30
CA LYS A 83 -10.53 4.89 13.11
C LYS A 83 -11.96 5.13 13.58
N GLU A 84 -12.95 4.84 12.73
CA GLU A 84 -14.38 5.00 13.05
C GLU A 84 -14.91 3.92 14.00
N ALA A 85 -14.30 2.73 14.01
CA ALA A 85 -14.66 1.65 14.92
C ALA A 85 -14.14 1.83 16.36
N LYS A 86 -13.38 2.90 16.62
CA LYS A 86 -12.89 3.29 17.95
C LYS A 86 -13.77 4.37 18.55
#